data_AF-H9FK63-F1
#
_entry.id   AF-H9FK63-F1
#
_cell.length_a   1.000
_cell.length_b   1.000
_cell.length_c   1.000
_cell.angle_alpha   90.00
_cell.angle_beta   90.00
_cell.angle_gamma   90.00
#
_symmetry.space_group_name_H-M   'P 1'
#
loop_
_entity.id
_entity.type
_entity.pdbx_description
1 polymer ?
#
loop_
_entity_poly.entity_id
_entity_poly.type
_entity_poly.pdbx_seq_one_letter_code
_entity_poly.pdbx_strand_id
1 'polypeptide(L)'
;QRFHYSRPVRRGTVDPENEFASMWIERTSFVTAYKLPGILRWFEVVHMSQTTISPLENAIETMSTANEKILMMINQYQSDETLPINPLSMLLNGIV
;
A
#
# COMPACT_ATOMS: atom_id res chain seq x y z
N GLN A 1 0.65 5.16 -18.08
CA GLN A 1 0.80 5.38 -16.61
C GLN A 1 0.67 4.04 -15.92
N ARG A 2 1.26 3.82 -14.73
CA ARG A 2 1.23 2.52 -14.05
C ARG A 2 0.24 2.52 -12.89
N PHE A 3 -0.56 1.47 -12.80
CA PHE A 3 -1.51 1.19 -11.74
C PHE A 3 -1.25 -0.21 -11.17
N HIS A 4 -1.57 -0.41 -9.89
CA HIS A 4 -1.37 -1.69 -9.23
C HIS A 4 -2.66 -2.11 -8.51
N TYR A 5 -2.98 -3.40 -8.61
CA TYR A 5 -4.01 -4.04 -7.81
C TYR A 5 -3.36 -5.20 -7.03
N SER A 6 -3.47 -5.15 -5.71
CA SER A 6 -2.87 -6.13 -4.80
C SER A 6 -3.98 -6.96 -4.14
N ARG A 7 -3.86 -8.29 -4.15
CA ARG A 7 -4.77 -9.21 -3.46
C ARG A 7 -4.01 -10.12 -2.48
N PRO A 8 -4.50 -10.33 -1.25
CA PRO A 8 -3.90 -11.28 -0.32
C PRO A 8 -4.20 -12.72 -0.75
N VAL A 9 -3.20 -13.59 -0.62
CA VAL A 9 -3.28 -15.02 -0.94
C VAL A 9 -2.57 -15.81 0.15
N ARG A 10 -3.25 -16.83 0.70
CA ARG A 10 -2.61 -17.77 1.62
C ARG A 10 -1.90 -18.86 0.83
N ARG A 11 -0.62 -19.08 1.10
CA ARG A 11 0.17 -20.16 0.48
C ARG A 11 0.87 -20.99 1.56
N GLY A 12 0.93 -22.30 1.35
CA GLY A 12 1.53 -23.24 2.30
C GLY A 12 0.57 -23.65 3.42
N THR A 13 1.09 -24.41 4.39
CA THR A 13 0.38 -24.77 5.62
C THR A 13 0.29 -23.56 6.53
N VAL A 14 -0.91 -23.22 6.99
CA VAL A 14 -1.10 -22.15 7.97
C VAL A 14 -0.60 -22.65 9.32
N ASP A 15 0.42 -22.00 9.85
CA ASP A 15 0.91 -22.21 11.21
C ASP A 15 0.04 -21.39 12.17
N PRO A 16 -0.66 -22.00 13.15
CA PRO A 16 -1.45 -21.28 14.14
C PRO A 16 -0.62 -20.29 14.99
N GLU A 17 0.67 -20.57 15.20
CA GLU A 17 1.56 -19.68 15.97
C GLU A 17 2.14 -18.55 15.10
N ASN A 18 2.09 -18.70 13.77
CA ASN A 18 2.59 -17.72 12.81
C ASN A 18 1.74 -17.65 11.54
N GLU A 19 0.53 -17.11 11.69
CA GLU A 19 -0.40 -16.97 10.57
C GLU A 19 0.17 -16.09 9.44
N PHE A 20 1.07 -15.16 9.78
CA PHE A 20 1.71 -14.24 8.85
C PHE A 20 2.66 -14.93 7.88
N ALA A 21 3.31 -16.03 8.26
CA ALA A 21 4.22 -16.77 7.38
C ALA A 21 3.55 -17.30 6.10
N SER A 22 2.22 -17.45 6.12
CA SER A 22 1.43 -17.89 4.96
C SER A 22 0.86 -16.72 4.13
N MET A 23 1.09 -15.46 4.54
CA MET A 23 0.45 -14.27 3.96
C MET A 23 1.25 -13.71 2.77
N TRP A 24 0.89 -14.11 1.56
CA TRP A 24 1.47 -13.59 0.32
C TRP A 24 0.55 -12.52 -0.27
N ILE A 25 1.12 -11.64 -1.09
CA ILE A 25 0.34 -10.74 -1.94
C ILE A 25 0.59 -11.09 -3.40
N GLU A 26 -0.48 -11.14 -4.18
CA GLU A 26 -0.39 -11.12 -5.63
C GLU A 26 -0.70 -9.71 -6.14
N ARG A 27 0.28 -9.10 -6.81
CA ARG A 27 0.18 -7.75 -7.35
C ARG A 27 0.11 -7.81 -8.86
N THR A 28 -1.01 -7.36 -9.41
CA THR A 28 -1.19 -7.14 -10.84
C THR A 28 -0.89 -5.69 -11.15
N SER A 29 0.05 -5.46 -12.06
CA SER A 29 0.46 -4.14 -12.55
C SER A 29 -0.09 -3.91 -13.95
N PHE A 30 -0.72 -2.76 -14.15
CA PHE A 30 -1.31 -2.34 -15.42
C PHE A 30 -0.61 -1.10 -15.92
N VAL A 31 -0.26 -1.05 -17.21
CA VAL A 31 0.25 0.14 -17.88
C VAL A 31 -0.76 0.60 -18.91
N THR A 32 -1.29 1.80 -18.73
CA THR A 32 -2.20 2.43 -19.69
C THR A 32 -1.44 3.03 -20.87
N ALA A 33 -2.05 3.01 -22.06
CA ALA A 33 -1.52 3.59 -23.30
C ALA A 33 -1.11 5.06 -23.13
N TYR A 34 -1.91 5.84 -22.39
CA TYR A 34 -1.69 7.26 -22.12
C TYR A 34 -1.81 7.58 -20.63
N LYS A 35 -1.33 8.76 -20.22
CA LYS A 35 -1.43 9.25 -18.83
C LYS A 35 -2.80 9.87 -18.56
N LEU A 36 -3.28 9.77 -17.34
CA LEU A 36 -4.43 10.51 -16.83
C LEU A 36 -3.98 11.77 -16.07
N PRO A 37 -4.75 12.87 -16.09
CA PRO A 37 -5.96 13.06 -16.90
C PRO A 37 -5.64 13.22 -18.40
N GLY A 38 -6.56 12.80 -19.26
CA GLY A 38 -6.48 13.00 -20.71
C GLY A 38 -7.85 13.39 -21.27
N ILE A 39 -7.97 13.51 -22.60
CA ILE A 39 -9.26 13.87 -23.22
C ILE A 39 -10.34 12.80 -22.99
N LEU A 40 -9.93 11.53 -22.86
CA LEU A 40 -10.80 10.42 -22.50
C LEU A 40 -10.73 10.16 -21.00
N ARG A 41 -11.83 9.63 -20.45
CA ARG A 41 -11.93 9.21 -19.04
C ARG A 41 -11.24 7.87 -18.75
N TRP A 42 -10.86 7.16 -19.79
CA TRP A 42 -10.20 5.86 -19.70
C TRP A 42 -9.23 5.70 -20.87
N PHE A 43 -8.21 4.88 -20.66
CA PHE A 43 -7.27 4.47 -21.69
C PHE A 43 -7.06 2.96 -21.59
N GLU A 44 -6.86 2.32 -22.73
CA GLU A 44 -6.56 0.89 -22.80
C GLU A 44 -5.29 0.53 -22.03
N VAL A 45 -5.28 -0.67 -21.43
CA VAL A 45 -4.09 -1.26 -20.83
C VAL A 45 -3.26 -1.92 -21.92
N VAL A 46 -2.05 -1.41 -22.15
CA VAL A 46 -1.11 -1.94 -23.16
C VAL A 46 -0.15 -2.98 -22.60
N HIS A 47 0.01 -3.02 -21.28
CA HIS A 47 0.83 -4.02 -20.62
C HIS A 47 0.24 -4.44 -19.27
N MET A 48 0.28 -5.74 -19.01
CA MET A 48 -0.16 -6.35 -17.76
C MET A 48 0.92 -7.32 -17.28
N SER A 49 1.30 -7.21 -16.01
CA SER A 49 2.21 -8.16 -15.38
C SER A 49 1.73 -8.52 -13.97
N GLN A 50 2.03 -9.74 -13.53
CA GLN A 50 1.69 -10.22 -12.21
C GLN A 50 2.95 -10.62 -11.46
N THR A 51 3.07 -10.16 -10.21
CA THR A 51 4.17 -10.51 -9.32
C THR A 51 3.62 -11.01 -7.98
N THR A 52 4.42 -11.81 -7.30
CA THR A 52 4.11 -12.32 -5.96
C THR A 52 5.05 -11.66 -4.97
N ILE A 53 4.51 -11.18 -3.87
CA ILE A 53 5.25 -10.55 -2.78
C ILE A 53 5.21 -11.52 -1.62
N SER A 54 6.38 -11.88 -1.11
CA SER A 54 6.51 -12.80 0.02
C SER A 54 6.02 -12.16 1.32
N PRO A 55 5.70 -12.96 2.36
CA PRO A 55 5.29 -12.43 3.65
C PRO A 55 6.26 -11.41 4.26
N LEU A 56 7.56 -11.66 4.14
CA LEU A 56 8.59 -10.76 4.67
C LEU A 56 8.64 -9.45 3.89
N GLU A 57 8.60 -9.50 2.56
CA GLU A 57 8.54 -8.30 1.73
C GLU A 57 7.27 -7.49 2.00
N ASN A 58 6.13 -8.17 2.18
CA ASN A 58 4.86 -7.54 2.52
C ASN A 58 4.95 -6.83 3.89
N ALA A 59 5.57 -7.45 4.89
CA ALA A 59 5.79 -6.83 6.20
C ALA A 59 6.67 -5.57 6.09
N ILE A 60 7.77 -5.64 5.32
CA ILE A 60 8.66 -4.51 5.08
C ILE A 60 7.92 -3.37 4.37
N GLU A 61 7.19 -3.67 3.29
CA GLU A 61 6.43 -2.67 2.54
C GLU A 61 5.35 -2.00 3.39
N THR A 62 4.64 -2.80 4.21
CA THR A 62 3.60 -2.31 5.12
C THR A 62 4.19 -1.36 6.16
N MET A 63 5.29 -1.74 6.81
CA MET A 63 5.96 -0.92 7.81
C MET A 63 6.58 0.35 7.20
N SER A 64 7.18 0.25 6.01
CA SER A 64 7.71 1.42 5.30
C SER A 64 6.60 2.42 4.97
N THR A 65 5.48 1.94 4.45
CA THR A 65 4.30 2.79 4.12
C THR A 65 3.73 3.44 5.38
N ALA A 66 3.66 2.71 6.50
CA ALA A 66 3.22 3.26 7.78
C ALA A 66 4.14 4.39 8.26
N ASN A 67 5.46 4.17 8.20
CA ASN A 67 6.46 5.18 8.57
C ASN A 67 6.39 6.43 7.69
N GLU A 68 6.29 6.26 6.37
CA GLU A 68 6.11 7.38 5.43
C GLU A 68 4.85 8.18 5.75
N LYS A 69 3.74 7.50 6.05
CA LYS A 69 2.47 8.15 6.42
C LYS A 69 2.59 8.94 7.74
N ILE A 70 3.27 8.39 8.75
CA ILE A 70 3.56 9.10 10.00
C ILE A 70 4.34 10.39 9.70
N LEU A 71 5.43 10.28 8.94
CA LEU A 71 6.29 11.41 8.59
C LEU A 71 5.52 12.50 7.82
N MET A 72 4.68 12.09 6.85
CA MET A 72 3.81 13.03 6.13
C MET A 72 2.86 13.76 7.06
N MET A 73 2.21 13.07 7.99
CA MET A 73 1.33 13.72 8.96
C MET A 73 2.10 14.69 9.85
N ILE A 74 3.24 14.29 10.41
CA ILE A 74 4.08 15.18 11.23
C ILE A 74 4.42 16.47 10.48
N ASN A 75 4.89 16.36 9.23
CA ASN A 75 5.19 17.53 8.40
C ASN A 75 3.95 18.42 8.17
N GLN A 76 2.77 17.82 8.00
CA GLN A 76 1.52 18.54 7.84
C GLN A 76 1.17 19.35 9.10
N TYR A 77 1.27 18.76 10.30
CA TYR A 77 1.01 19.48 11.55
C TYR A 77 2.08 20.55 11.88
N GLN A 78 3.33 20.32 11.46
CA GLN A 78 4.36 21.36 11.56
C GLN A 78 4.06 22.57 10.66
N SER A 79 3.41 22.35 9.52
CA SER A 79 3.01 23.44 8.62
C SER A 79 1.75 24.17 9.07
N ASP A 80 0.86 23.49 9.82
CA ASP A 80 -0.39 24.04 10.33
C ASP A 80 -0.76 23.40 11.67
N GLU A 81 -0.49 24.13 12.76
CA GLU A 81 -0.79 23.70 14.13
C GLU A 81 -2.29 23.73 14.46
N THR A 82 -3.14 24.30 13.60
CA THR A 82 -4.59 24.38 13.83
C THR A 82 -5.34 23.10 13.46
N LEU A 83 -4.65 22.17 12.79
CA LEU A 83 -5.23 20.89 12.37
C LEU A 83 -5.67 20.07 13.59
N PRO A 84 -6.81 19.36 13.50
CA PRO A 84 -7.29 18.52 14.59
C PRO A 84 -6.31 17.39 14.87
N ILE A 85 -5.96 17.13 16.12
CA ILE A 85 -4.93 16.14 16.49
C ILE A 85 -5.38 14.67 16.32
N ASN A 86 -6.69 14.42 16.33
CA ASN A 86 -7.28 13.07 16.36
C ASN A 86 -6.74 12.10 15.29
N PRO A 87 -6.57 12.50 14.01
CA PRO A 87 -6.00 11.63 12.99
C PRO A 87 -4.58 11.16 13.33
N LEU A 88 -3.74 12.05 13.87
CA LEU A 88 -2.36 11.70 14.25
C LEU A 88 -2.36 10.76 15.45
N SER A 89 -3.17 11.05 16.48
CA SER A 89 -3.31 10.17 17.64
C SER A 89 -3.81 8.78 17.27
N MET A 90 -4.82 8.68 16.41
CA MET A 90 -5.35 7.39 15.94
C MET A 90 -4.31 6.59 15.17
N LEU A 91 -3.52 7.25 14.31
CA LEU A 91 -2.45 6.60 13.55
C LEU A 91 -1.38 6.03 14.49
N LEU A 92 -0.91 6.83 15.45
CA LEU A 92 0.13 6.42 16.40
C LEU A 92 -0.34 5.28 17.31
N ASN A 93 -1.55 5.40 17.88
CA ASN A 93 -2.14 4.35 18.73
C ASN A 93 -2.43 3.05 17.97
N GLY A 94 -2.59 3.11 16.64
CA GLY A 94 -2.79 1.91 15.82
C GLY A 94 -1.49 1.16 15.50
N ILE A 95 -0.34 1.77 15.78
CA ILE A 95 0.99 1.23 15.43
C ILE A 95 1.79 0.89 16.69
N VAL A 96 1.64 1.67 17.77
CA VAL A 96 2.39 1.55 19.04
C VAL A 96 1.51 1.01 20.16
#